data_AF-A0A7X7BY02-F1
#
_entry.id   AF-A0A7X7BY02-F1
#
_cell.length_a   1.000
_cell.length_b   1.000
_cell.length_c   1.000
_cell.angle_alpha   90.00
_cell.angle_beta   90.00
_cell.angle_gamma   90.00
#
_symmetry.space_group_name_H-M   'P 1'
#
loop_
_entity.id
_entity.type
_entity.pdbx_description
1 polymer ?
#
loop_
_entity_poly.entity_id
_entity_poly.type
_entity_poly.pdbx_seq_one_letter_code
_entity_poly.pdbx_strand_id
1 'polypeptide(L)'
;YGNDIDDTTSPLEAGLGWITKFNDVKGDFVDRAYLEKMKMEGITRKLVGFEVVDKGIARHGYDICDANGNVIGNVTSGTMGPSVKKAIGMGYVAVPFHKVDSTIYISVRGRLLQAKVTKTPFYHQN
;
A
#
# COMPACT_ATOMS: atom_id res chain seq x y z
N TYR A 1 10.37 -1.91 -7.80
CA TYR A 1 9.85 -2.99 -8.66
C TYR A 1 10.35 -4.31 -8.11
N GLY A 2 9.51 -5.35 -8.09
CA GLY A 2 9.77 -6.64 -7.43
C GLY A 2 9.34 -6.74 -5.96
N ASN A 3 8.85 -5.64 -5.36
CA ASN A 3 8.27 -5.61 -4.02
C ASN A 3 6.92 -4.86 -4.03
N ASP A 4 6.95 -3.52 -4.11
CA ASP A 4 5.73 -2.70 -4.01
C ASP A 4 4.99 -2.51 -5.34
N ILE A 5 5.69 -2.76 -6.44
CA ILE A 5 5.13 -2.81 -7.80
C ILE A 5 5.77 -3.99 -8.54
N ASP A 6 4.95 -4.69 -9.32
CA ASP A 6 5.30 -5.78 -10.21
C ASP A 6 4.29 -5.86 -11.38
N ASP A 7 4.38 -6.88 -12.22
CA ASP A 7 3.53 -7.09 -13.40
C ASP A 7 2.05 -7.32 -13.06
N THR A 8 1.70 -7.51 -11.78
CA THR A 8 0.32 -7.72 -11.30
C THR A 8 -0.28 -6.48 -10.64
N THR A 9 0.47 -5.37 -10.54
CA THR A 9 0.02 -4.14 -9.88
C THR A 9 -0.19 -3.02 -10.88
N SER A 10 -1.34 -2.35 -10.82
CA SER A 10 -1.58 -1.20 -11.68
C SER A 10 -0.94 0.08 -11.12
N PRO A 11 -0.50 1.03 -11.97
CA PRO A 11 -0.01 2.31 -11.49
C PRO A 11 -1.08 3.12 -10.74
N LEU A 12 -2.37 2.85 -10.98
CA LEU A 12 -3.45 3.51 -10.25
C LEU A 12 -3.57 2.95 -8.81
N GLU A 13 -3.46 1.63 -8.65
CA GLU A 13 -3.41 0.97 -7.34
C GLU A 13 -2.19 1.42 -6.54
N ALA A 14 -1.04 1.58 -7.21
CA ALA A 14 0.22 2.02 -6.61
C ALA A 14 0.27 3.52 -6.25
N GLY A 15 -0.81 4.28 -6.48
CA GLY A 15 -0.85 5.73 -6.23
C GLY A 15 -0.05 6.57 -7.24
N LEU A 16 0.36 5.98 -8.36
CA LEU A 16 1.12 6.61 -9.44
C LEU A 16 0.22 7.23 -10.52
N GLY A 17 -1.06 7.46 -10.22
CA GLY A 17 -2.00 8.14 -11.12
C GLY A 17 -1.54 9.54 -11.53
N TRP A 18 -0.70 10.20 -10.71
CA TRP A 18 -0.17 11.54 -11.03
C TRP A 18 0.80 11.54 -12.23
N ILE A 19 1.49 10.43 -12.51
CA ILE A 19 2.33 10.24 -13.72
C ILE A 19 1.63 9.45 -14.83
N THR A 20 0.51 8.80 -14.54
CA THR A 20 -0.27 8.03 -15.54
C THR A 20 -1.21 8.97 -16.28
N LYS A 21 -0.72 9.59 -17.38
CA LYS A 21 -1.44 10.64 -18.11
C LYS A 21 -2.32 10.05 -19.22
N PHE A 22 -3.61 10.33 -19.16
CA PHE A 22 -4.62 9.95 -20.16
C PHE A 22 -4.98 11.12 -21.10
N ASN A 23 -4.14 12.15 -21.20
CA ASN A 23 -4.42 13.28 -22.06
C ASN A 23 -4.00 13.00 -23.52
N ASP A 24 -4.50 13.82 -24.43
CA ASP A 24 -4.25 13.66 -25.87
C ASP A 24 -2.77 13.92 -26.22
N VAL A 25 -2.09 14.79 -25.45
CA VAL A 25 -0.65 15.05 -25.60
C VAL A 25 0.17 13.78 -25.41
N LYS A 26 -0.22 12.91 -24.46
CA LYS A 26 0.44 11.62 -24.26
C LYS A 26 0.09 10.62 -25.37
N GLY A 27 -1.06 10.79 -26.01
CA GLY A 27 -1.56 9.88 -27.04
C GLY A 27 -1.88 8.49 -26.50
N ASP A 28 -1.93 7.52 -27.40
CA ASP A 28 -2.12 6.11 -27.04
C ASP A 28 -0.83 5.51 -26.43
N PHE A 29 -1.00 4.57 -25.51
CA PHE A 29 0.11 3.86 -24.86
C PHE A 29 -0.32 2.47 -24.39
N VAL A 30 0.66 1.61 -24.11
CA VAL A 30 0.42 0.23 -23.66
C VAL A 30 -0.56 0.21 -22.47
N ASP A 31 -1.60 -0.61 -22.58
CA ASP A 31 -2.68 -0.78 -21.60
C ASP A 31 -3.50 0.48 -21.27
N ARG A 32 -3.46 1.53 -22.11
CA ARG A 32 -4.24 2.76 -21.91
C ARG A 32 -5.73 2.46 -21.66
N ALA A 33 -6.37 1.70 -22.55
CA ALA A 33 -7.80 1.40 -22.45
C ALA A 33 -8.17 0.63 -21.17
N TYR A 34 -7.31 -0.30 -20.75
CA TYR A 34 -7.48 -1.05 -19.50
C TYR A 34 -7.39 -0.13 -18.28
N LEU A 35 -6.41 0.76 -18.26
CA LEU A 35 -6.22 1.71 -17.17
C LEU A 35 -7.30 2.81 -17.14
N GLU A 36 -7.83 3.22 -18.29
CA GLU A 36 -8.99 4.13 -18.37
C GLU A 36 -10.23 3.47 -17.78
N LYS A 37 -10.49 2.21 -18.14
CA LYS A 37 -11.59 1.43 -17.57
C LYS A 37 -11.45 1.30 -16.05
N MET A 38 -10.27 0.91 -15.56
CA MET A 38 -10.00 0.84 -14.12
C MET A 38 -10.18 2.17 -13.40
N LYS A 39 -9.81 3.29 -14.05
CA LYS A 39 -10.03 4.64 -13.49
C LYS A 39 -11.52 4.97 -13.39
N MET A 40 -12.33 4.53 -14.35
CA MET A 40 -13.79 4.74 -14.35
C MET A 40 -14.50 3.86 -13.32
N GLU A 41 -14.14 2.59 -13.24
CA GLU A 41 -14.77 1.60 -12.34
C GLU A 41 -14.28 1.75 -10.89
N GLY A 42 -13.08 2.28 -10.70
CA GLY A 42 -12.41 2.39 -9.41
C GLY A 42 -11.47 1.22 -9.13
N ILE A 43 -10.45 1.48 -8.31
CA ILE A 43 -9.53 0.45 -7.81
C ILE A 43 -10.16 -0.31 -6.65
N THR A 44 -9.78 -1.57 -6.46
CA THR A 44 -10.28 -2.41 -5.34
C THR A 44 -9.30 -2.45 -4.16
N ARG A 45 -8.02 -2.19 -4.42
CA ARG A 45 -6.94 -2.08 -3.44
C ARG A 45 -6.05 -0.88 -3.72
N LYS A 46 -5.29 -0.45 -2.73
CA LYS A 46 -4.35 0.67 -2.84
C LYS A 46 -3.09 0.42 -2.03
N LEU A 47 -1.95 0.79 -2.61
CA LEU A 47 -0.67 0.81 -1.90
C LEU A 47 -0.68 1.91 -0.84
N VAL A 48 -0.37 1.55 0.41
CA VAL A 48 -0.28 2.46 1.54
C VAL A 48 1.04 2.29 2.29
N GLY A 49 1.50 3.36 2.93
CA GLY A 49 2.48 3.26 4.00
C GLY A 49 1.78 3.03 5.33
N PHE A 50 2.42 2.29 6.23
CA PHE A 50 1.91 2.07 7.58
C PHE A 50 3.05 2.05 8.62
N GLU A 51 2.68 2.33 9.87
CA GLU A 51 3.52 2.22 11.06
C GLU A 51 2.97 1.09 11.94
N VAL A 52 3.81 0.13 12.33
CA VAL A 52 3.42 -0.89 13.30
C VAL A 52 3.51 -0.29 14.71
N VAL A 53 2.37 -0.27 15.41
CA VAL A 53 2.22 0.30 16.75
C VAL A 53 2.73 -0.67 17.81
N ASP A 54 2.43 -1.96 17.63
CA ASP A 54 2.90 -3.01 18.53
C ASP A 54 4.38 -3.37 18.31
N LYS A 55 4.97 -4.08 19.28
CA LYS A 55 6.34 -4.60 19.14
C LYS A 55 6.41 -5.67 18.04
N GLY A 56 7.01 -5.31 16.91
CA GLY A 56 7.32 -6.24 15.84
C GLY A 56 7.73 -5.52 14.55
N ILE A 57 8.07 -6.30 13.53
CA ILE A 57 8.43 -5.80 12.20
C ILE A 57 7.60 -6.58 11.19
N ALA A 58 6.84 -5.84 10.38
CA ALA A 58 6.15 -6.39 9.22
C ALA A 58 7.18 -6.79 8.15
N ARG A 59 6.99 -7.95 7.51
CA ARG A 59 7.89 -8.46 6.47
C ARG A 59 7.09 -8.73 5.20
N HIS A 60 7.78 -8.72 4.06
CA HIS A 60 7.20 -9.04 2.76
C HIS A 60 6.40 -10.35 2.83
N GLY A 61 5.19 -10.33 2.25
CA GLY A 61 4.29 -11.49 2.18
C GLY A 61 3.44 -11.74 3.43
N TYR A 62 3.59 -10.97 4.51
CA TYR A 62 2.66 -11.06 5.63
C TYR A 62 1.28 -10.51 5.28
N ASP A 63 0.23 -11.15 5.76
CA ASP A 63 -1.14 -10.68 5.57
C ASP A 63 -1.39 -9.41 6.37
N ILE A 64 -2.10 -8.48 5.73
CA ILE A 64 -2.74 -7.35 6.40
C ILE A 64 -4.19 -7.75 6.65
N CYS A 65 -4.63 -7.62 7.90
CA CYS A 65 -5.93 -8.04 8.38
C CYS A 65 -6.73 -6.88 8.97
N ASP A 66 -8.05 -7.04 9.06
CA ASP A 66 -8.92 -6.23 9.91
C ASP A 66 -8.84 -6.68 11.39
N ALA A 67 -9.62 -6.05 12.27
CA ALA A 67 -9.65 -6.35 13.70
C ALA A 67 -10.18 -7.75 14.03
N ASN A 68 -10.91 -8.39 13.12
CA ASN A 68 -11.46 -9.73 13.27
C ASN A 68 -10.51 -10.80 12.69
N GLY A 69 -9.36 -10.40 12.12
CA GLY A 69 -8.41 -11.30 11.50
C GLY A 69 -8.75 -11.67 10.05
N ASN A 70 -9.73 -11.00 9.43
CA ASN A 70 -10.00 -11.22 8.00
C ASN A 70 -8.88 -10.57 7.18
N VAL A 71 -8.34 -11.29 6.19
CA VAL A 71 -7.32 -10.75 5.29
C VAL A 71 -7.93 -9.68 4.39
N ILE A 72 -7.33 -8.49 4.41
CA ILE A 72 -7.73 -7.30 3.65
C ILE A 72 -6.61 -6.80 2.72
N GLY A 73 -5.47 -7.48 2.70
CA GLY A 73 -4.30 -7.04 1.96
C GLY A 73 -3.02 -7.81 2.31
N ASN A 74 -1.90 -7.31 1.82
CA ASN A 74 -0.59 -7.94 2.02
C ASN A 74 0.52 -6.89 2.15
N VAL A 75 1.52 -7.20 2.97
CA VAL A 75 2.74 -6.40 3.13
C VAL A 75 3.65 -6.63 1.93
N THR A 76 4.08 -5.54 1.29
CA THR A 76 5.04 -5.57 0.17
C THR A 76 6.46 -5.33 0.65
N SER A 77 6.65 -4.46 1.65
CA SER A 77 7.95 -4.20 2.24
C SER A 77 7.80 -3.75 3.69
N GLY A 78 8.81 -3.98 4.53
CA GLY A 78 8.78 -3.55 5.93
C GLY A 78 10.12 -3.67 6.62
N THR A 79 10.40 -2.74 7.52
CA THR A 79 11.67 -2.64 8.25
C THR A 79 11.54 -1.78 9.51
N MET A 80 12.61 -1.75 10.31
CA MET A 80 12.82 -0.69 11.30
C MET A 80 13.46 0.51 10.60
N GLY A 81 12.78 1.64 10.54
CA GLY A 81 13.31 2.87 9.95
C GLY A 81 14.23 3.61 10.92
N PRO A 82 15.56 3.66 10.72
CA PRO A 82 16.47 4.24 11.72
C PRO A 82 16.27 5.75 11.91
N SER A 83 16.02 6.48 10.81
CA SER A 83 15.81 7.93 10.84
C SER A 83 14.49 8.34 11.50
N VAL A 84 13.45 7.50 11.39
CA VAL A 84 12.12 7.75 11.96
C VAL A 84 11.92 7.05 13.31
N LYS A 85 12.84 6.15 13.71
CA LYS A 85 12.81 5.33 14.93
C LYS A 85 11.50 4.54 15.12
N LYS A 86 10.94 4.06 14.00
CA LYS A 86 9.63 3.40 13.93
C LYS A 86 9.68 2.16 13.05
N ALA A 87 8.89 1.15 13.40
CA ALA A 87 8.64 0.01 12.52
C ALA A 87 7.65 0.46 11.43
N ILE A 88 8.12 0.51 10.19
CA ILE A 88 7.36 1.03 9.05
C ILE A 88 7.31 -0.01 7.94
N GLY A 89 6.28 0.07 7.11
CA GLY A 89 6.15 -0.79 5.94
C GLY A 89 5.22 -0.22 4.89
N MET A 90 5.21 -0.89 3.75
CA MET A 90 4.31 -0.65 2.64
C MET A 90 3.47 -1.91 2.41
N GLY A 91 2.26 -1.75 1.90
CA GLY A 91 1.42 -2.87 1.52
C GLY A 91 0.17 -2.43 0.77
N TYR A 92 -0.43 -3.37 0.03
CA TYR A 92 -1.73 -3.14 -0.58
C TYR A 92 -2.83 -3.48 0.41
N VAL A 93 -3.81 -2.60 0.55
CA VAL A 93 -5.01 -2.84 1.36
C VAL A 93 -6.25 -2.57 0.54
N ALA A 94 -7.35 -3.27 0.84
CA ALA A 94 -8.65 -2.99 0.26
C ALA A 94 -9.07 -1.52 0.51
N VAL A 95 -9.77 -0.91 -0.46
CA VAL A 95 -10.12 0.52 -0.43
C VAL A 95 -10.75 1.01 0.88
N PRO A 96 -11.62 0.27 1.58
CA PRO A 96 -12.18 0.76 2.85
C PRO A 96 -11.13 1.08 3.93
N PHE A 97 -9.92 0.50 3.84
CA PHE A 97 -8.87 0.59 4.86
C PHE A 97 -7.69 1.48 4.47
N HIS A 98 -7.70 2.11 3.29
CA HIS A 98 -6.52 2.79 2.76
C HIS A 98 -6.27 4.20 3.33
N LYS A 99 -7.24 4.79 4.04
CA LYS A 99 -7.15 6.19 4.47
C LYS A 99 -6.09 6.33 5.55
N VAL A 100 -5.37 7.45 5.55
CA VAL A 100 -4.48 7.82 6.66
C VAL A 100 -5.26 7.73 7.98
N ASP A 101 -4.57 7.26 9.01
CA ASP A 101 -5.07 6.97 10.34
C ASP A 101 -5.96 5.73 10.47
N SER A 102 -6.24 4.99 9.40
CA SER A 102 -6.95 3.71 9.48
C SER A 102 -6.13 2.68 10.28
N THR A 103 -6.79 1.99 11.20
CA THR A 103 -6.20 0.86 11.92
C THR A 103 -6.26 -0.40 11.07
N ILE A 104 -5.12 -1.06 10.94
CA ILE A 104 -4.95 -2.36 10.27
C ILE A 104 -4.13 -3.27 11.19
N TYR A 105 -4.08 -4.57 10.89
CA TYR A 105 -3.32 -5.53 11.67
C TYR A 105 -2.40 -6.33 10.78
N ILE A 106 -1.16 -6.57 11.21
CA ILE A 106 -0.23 -7.42 10.49
C ILE A 106 -0.25 -8.81 11.15
N SER A 107 -0.58 -9.84 10.38
CA SER A 107 -0.56 -11.21 10.86
C SER A 107 0.88 -11.72 10.93
N VAL A 108 1.39 -11.90 12.16
CA VAL A 108 2.75 -12.36 12.42
C VAL A 108 2.71 -13.60 13.30
N ARG A 109 2.92 -14.77 12.70
CA ARG A 109 2.98 -16.06 13.40
C ARG A 109 1.77 -16.30 14.31
N GLY A 110 0.57 -16.07 13.77
CA GLY A 110 -0.70 -16.27 14.49
C GLY A 110 -1.08 -15.14 15.47
N ARG A 111 -0.36 -14.02 15.47
CA ARG A 111 -0.72 -12.81 16.24
C ARG A 111 -1.02 -11.65 15.32
N LEU A 112 -2.03 -10.86 15.67
CA LEU A 112 -2.38 -9.61 14.99
C LEU A 112 -1.63 -8.45 15.66
N LEU A 113 -0.62 -7.90 14.99
CA LEU A 113 0.09 -6.71 15.45
C LEU A 113 -0.63 -5.47 14.91
N GLN A 114 -1.09 -4.58 15.80
CA GLN A 114 -1.75 -3.36 15.41
C GLN A 114 -0.77 -2.45 14.63
N ALA A 115 -1.24 -1.90 13.52
CA ALA A 115 -0.56 -0.91 12.71
C ALA A 115 -1.54 0.20 12.29
N LYS A 116 -0.99 1.35 11.92
CA LYS A 116 -1.76 2.52 11.48
C LYS A 116 -1.29 2.94 10.10
N VAL A 117 -2.23 3.12 9.17
CA VAL A 117 -1.94 3.70 7.86
C VAL A 117 -1.44 5.14 8.06
N THR A 118 -0.34 5.49 7.42
CA THR A 118 0.31 6.80 7.56
C THR A 118 0.72 7.36 6.21
N LYS A 119 1.05 8.64 6.18
CA LYS A 119 1.48 9.33 4.97
C LYS A 119 2.91 8.94 4.61
N THR A 120 3.16 8.76 3.31
CA THR A 120 4.50 8.61 2.73
C THR A 120 4.94 9.93 2.05
N PRO A 121 6.26 10.22 1.96
CA PRO A 121 7.37 9.47 2.56
C PRO A 121 7.38 9.56 4.10
N PHE A 122 7.92 8.54 4.77
CA PHE A 122 7.94 8.50 6.25
C PHE A 122 8.90 9.50 6.88
N TYR A 123 9.98 9.84 6.15
CA TYR A 123 10.98 10.81 6.56
C TYR A 123 10.77 12.11 5.80
N HIS A 124 10.75 13.21 6.55
CA HIS A 124 10.78 14.56 5.99
C HIS A 124 12.07 15.22 6.46
N GLN A 125 12.87 15.70 5.50
CA GLN A 125 13.97 16.58 5.79
C GLN A 125 13.39 17.98 5.99
N ASN A 126 13.62 18.55 7.18
CA ASN A 126 13.35 19.96 7.43
C ASN A 126 14.38 20.82 6.69
#